data_AF-A0A4X2KYI9-F1
#
_entry.id   AF-A0A4X2KYI9-F1
#
_cell.length_a   1.000
_cell.length_b   1.000
_cell.length_c   1.000
_cell.angle_alpha   90.00
_cell.angle_beta   90.00
_cell.angle_gamma   90.00
#
_symmetry.space_group_name_H-M   'P 1'
#
loop_
_entity.id
_entity.type
_entity.pdbx_description
1 polymer ?
#
loop_
_entity_poly.entity_id
_entity_poly.type
_entity_poly.pdbx_seq_one_letter_code
_entity_poly.pdbx_strand_id
1 'polypeptide(L)'
;MASPANRILGRVGSPGKDEEEDPCLTLEVLDVFKSLMDIKCPFLEGLYITELKTMKQLLCSPSIYRLTILEWLFGRLYPPFEELFATFQDPQAEEKILELMRIGHELMLCGPNDQNLIKGYGNVKRQLYFFKQLLDLVRSLGPGCANFSSVENFNNLMKENEKLLQKLFSSRLQEILDPKLSPLPLDIECHLKTKENLKSRESKVKKLSKKLNELTEILEELREFSALQGKMSSKGSSRMGQAFHLTLTLSDFHQLITAFIHIFETEWRKYSKSSAPNINQCGLLFQSVCETLTLYSHELKAIGEVINTSKMLEEIVGQQLEEVYLGSNDYMMTLASKMEELRQKHKLFKEPPQKPNESKSGS
;
A
#
# COMPACT_ATOMS: atom_id res chain seq x y z
N MET A 1 -40.46 70.52 5.82
CA MET A 1 -41.56 69.99 4.98
C MET A 1 -41.56 68.48 5.11
N ALA A 2 -42.73 67.94 5.42
CA ALA A 2 -43.03 66.54 5.74
C ALA A 2 -43.15 65.69 4.44
N SER A 3 -42.56 64.48 4.40
CA SER A 3 -43.22 63.13 4.43
C SER A 3 -43.70 62.66 3.03
N PRO A 4 -43.93 61.35 2.70
CA PRO A 4 -44.15 60.19 3.57
C PRO A 4 -43.44 58.85 3.18
N ALA A 5 -43.01 58.05 4.15
CA ALA A 5 -43.67 56.87 4.75
C ALA A 5 -43.55 55.54 3.98
N ASN A 6 -42.91 54.55 4.63
CA ASN A 6 -43.56 53.26 4.87
C ASN A 6 -42.98 52.54 6.11
N ARG A 7 -43.91 52.11 6.98
CA ARG A 7 -43.73 51.21 8.14
C ARG A 7 -43.29 49.82 7.62
N ILE A 8 -42.64 48.95 8.39
CA ILE A 8 -43.32 48.02 9.33
C ILE A 8 -42.27 47.22 10.14
N LEU A 9 -42.50 47.23 11.46
CA LEU A 9 -42.15 46.28 12.53
C LEU A 9 -40.70 45.75 12.68
N GLY A 10 -40.10 46.20 13.79
CA GLY A 10 -38.95 45.57 14.41
C GLY A 10 -39.23 44.13 14.85
N ARG A 11 -38.21 43.29 14.64
CA ARG A 11 -38.05 42.03 15.35
C ARG A 11 -36.92 42.24 16.33
N VAL A 12 -37.29 42.45 17.59
CA VAL A 12 -36.40 42.22 18.73
C VAL A 12 -35.92 40.78 18.59
N GLY A 13 -34.65 40.60 18.23
CA GLY A 13 -34.02 39.30 18.29
C GLY A 13 -34.04 38.84 19.73
N SER A 14 -34.76 37.75 19.98
CA SER A 14 -34.83 37.09 21.28
C SER A 14 -33.43 36.90 21.87
N PRO A 15 -33.25 37.04 23.19
CA PRO A 15 -32.07 36.51 23.85
C PRO A 15 -31.99 35.03 23.52
N GLY A 16 -30.82 34.59 23.06
CA GLY A 16 -30.55 33.20 22.73
C GLY A 16 -31.08 32.31 23.84
N LYS A 17 -31.92 31.34 23.46
CA LYS A 17 -32.38 30.30 24.36
C LYS A 17 -31.13 29.70 25.00
N ASP A 18 -31.04 29.79 26.32
CA ASP A 18 -30.10 29.01 27.09
C ASP A 18 -30.28 27.56 26.63
N GLU A 19 -29.28 27.04 25.91
CA GLU A 19 -29.22 25.63 25.60
C GLU A 19 -29.24 24.92 26.94
N GLU A 20 -30.28 24.15 27.19
CA GLU A 20 -30.44 23.32 28.38
C GLU A 20 -29.24 22.35 28.40
N GLU A 21 -28.16 22.76 29.09
CA GLU A 21 -26.91 22.03 29.10
C GLU A 21 -27.16 20.66 29.74
N ASP A 22 -26.89 19.61 28.96
CA ASP A 22 -27.01 18.21 29.40
C ASP A 22 -26.36 18.05 30.80
N PRO A 23 -27.14 17.69 31.84
CA PRO A 23 -26.63 17.54 33.20
C PRO A 23 -25.44 16.57 33.29
N CYS A 24 -25.39 15.59 32.39
CA CYS A 24 -24.28 14.64 32.31
C CYS A 24 -22.98 15.34 31.86
N LEU A 25 -23.04 16.20 30.83
CA LEU A 25 -21.89 16.97 30.36
C LEU A 25 -21.38 17.94 31.42
N THR A 26 -22.28 18.53 32.20
CA THR A 26 -21.92 19.40 33.34
C THR A 26 -21.06 18.66 34.36
N LEU A 27 -21.45 17.44 34.73
CA LEU A 27 -20.67 16.62 35.66
C LEU A 27 -19.33 16.19 35.05
N GLU A 28 -19.28 15.83 33.77
CA GLU A 28 -18.04 15.46 33.09
C GLU A 28 -17.02 16.61 33.04
N VAL A 29 -17.47 17.85 32.77
CA VAL A 29 -16.59 19.04 32.78
C VAL A 29 -15.99 19.25 34.18
N LEU A 30 -16.82 19.16 35.23
CA LEU A 30 -16.36 19.32 36.61
C LEU A 30 -15.37 18.21 37.02
N ASP A 31 -15.63 16.96 36.61
CA ASP A 31 -14.78 15.81 36.89
C ASP A 31 -13.39 15.98 36.25
N VAL A 32 -13.34 16.37 34.97
CA VAL A 32 -12.07 16.64 34.26
C VAL A 32 -11.34 17.84 34.85
N PHE A 33 -12.05 18.92 35.16
CA PHE A 33 -11.43 20.13 35.73
C PHE A 33 -10.85 19.86 37.12
N LYS A 34 -11.64 19.23 38.01
CA LYS A 34 -11.17 18.79 39.32
C LYS A 34 -9.98 17.85 39.19
N SER A 35 -10.03 16.96 38.21
CA SER A 35 -8.93 16.03 37.95
C SER A 35 -7.61 16.71 37.65
N LEU A 36 -7.63 17.78 36.85
CA LEU A 36 -6.47 18.61 36.55
C LEU A 36 -5.94 19.34 37.79
N MET A 37 -6.85 19.82 38.65
CA MET A 37 -6.48 20.44 39.94
C MET A 37 -5.79 19.44 40.88
N ASP A 38 -6.32 18.22 40.98
CA ASP A 38 -5.78 17.17 41.85
C ASP A 38 -4.34 16.77 41.46
N ILE A 39 -4.03 16.78 40.17
CA ILE A 39 -2.66 16.51 39.66
C ILE A 39 -1.76 17.75 39.65
N LYS A 40 -2.24 18.88 40.19
CA LYS A 40 -1.55 20.17 40.29
C LYS A 40 -1.11 20.71 38.92
N CYS A 41 -2.05 20.79 37.98
CA CYS A 41 -1.81 21.43 36.68
C CYS A 41 -1.38 22.90 36.88
N PRO A 42 -0.16 23.30 36.48
CA PRO A 42 0.36 24.64 36.75
C PRO A 42 -0.42 25.73 36.01
N PHE A 43 -1.04 25.39 34.88
CA PHE A 43 -1.85 26.33 34.10
C PHE A 43 -3.21 26.65 34.72
N LEU A 44 -3.58 25.97 35.80
CA LEU A 44 -4.77 26.30 36.59
C LEU A 44 -4.41 27.07 37.87
N GLU A 45 -3.13 27.20 38.20
CA GLU A 45 -2.69 27.90 39.40
C GLU A 45 -2.97 29.40 39.27
N GLY A 46 -3.63 29.98 40.27
CA GLY A 46 -4.05 31.39 40.27
C GLY A 46 -5.27 31.71 39.39
N LEU A 47 -5.76 30.76 38.60
CA LEU A 47 -7.03 30.90 37.89
C LEU A 47 -8.19 30.56 38.83
N TYR A 48 -8.85 31.57 39.40
CA TYR A 48 -10.05 31.40 40.24
C TYR A 48 -11.29 31.10 39.38
N ILE A 49 -11.26 30.02 38.61
CA ILE A 49 -12.36 29.61 37.74
C ILE A 49 -13.39 28.83 38.57
N THR A 50 -14.57 29.41 38.74
CA THR A 50 -15.72 28.80 39.44
C THR A 50 -16.89 28.52 38.49
N GLU A 51 -16.95 29.23 37.36
CA GLU A 51 -18.03 29.12 36.39
C GLU A 51 -17.83 27.94 35.43
N LEU A 52 -18.85 27.08 35.32
CA LEU A 52 -18.86 25.90 34.45
C LEU A 52 -18.57 26.25 32.98
N LYS A 53 -19.18 27.33 32.49
CA LYS A 53 -19.00 27.80 31.12
C LYS A 53 -17.54 28.10 30.81
N THR A 54 -16.84 28.72 31.77
CA THR A 54 -15.42 29.07 31.66
C THR A 54 -14.54 27.83 31.70
N MET A 55 -14.85 26.85 32.57
CA MET A 55 -14.17 25.55 32.59
C MET A 55 -14.35 24.81 31.25
N LYS A 56 -15.57 24.76 30.73
CA LYS A 56 -15.88 24.15 29.44
C LYS A 56 -15.17 24.86 28.29
N GLN A 57 -15.10 26.19 28.28
CA GLN A 57 -14.37 26.93 27.25
C GLN A 57 -12.87 26.65 27.30
N LEU A 58 -12.26 26.66 28.50
CA LEU A 58 -10.86 26.32 28.69
C LEU A 58 -10.54 24.92 28.16
N LEU A 59 -11.40 23.94 28.47
CA LEU A 59 -11.19 22.52 28.18
C LEU A 59 -11.75 22.05 26.84
N CYS A 60 -12.62 22.79 26.17
CA CYS A 60 -13.31 22.32 24.97
C CYS A 60 -13.38 23.34 23.83
N SER A 61 -12.72 24.49 23.96
CA SER A 61 -12.62 25.47 22.87
C SER A 61 -11.16 25.67 22.43
N PRO A 62 -10.94 26.12 21.17
CA PRO A 62 -9.60 26.43 20.70
C PRO A 62 -8.96 27.56 21.48
N SER A 63 -7.81 27.28 22.09
CA SER A 63 -7.05 28.25 22.86
C SER A 63 -5.60 27.80 23.06
N ILE A 64 -4.73 28.76 23.39
CA ILE A 64 -3.34 28.48 23.80
C ILE A 64 -3.31 27.71 25.12
N TYR A 65 -4.21 28.03 26.06
CA TYR A 65 -4.33 27.31 27.32
C TYR A 65 -4.66 25.83 27.13
N ARG A 66 -5.55 25.49 26.20
CA ARG A 66 -5.83 24.10 25.86
C ARG A 66 -4.57 23.36 25.43
N LEU A 67 -3.84 23.91 24.46
CA LEU A 67 -2.67 23.23 23.90
C LEU A 67 -1.55 23.08 24.94
N THR A 68 -1.32 24.11 25.75
CA THR A 68 -0.32 24.06 26.84
C THR A 68 -0.69 23.05 27.93
N ILE A 69 -1.97 22.92 28.28
CA ILE A 69 -2.44 21.85 29.18
C ILE A 69 -2.20 20.47 28.55
N LEU A 70 -2.52 20.28 27.27
CA LEU A 70 -2.31 18.99 26.59
C LEU A 70 -0.83 18.63 26.50
N GLU A 71 0.01 19.56 26.05
CA GLU A 71 1.47 19.43 26.01
C GLU A 71 2.02 18.96 27.36
N TRP A 72 1.60 19.61 28.45
CA TRP A 72 2.05 19.25 29.78
C TRP A 72 1.56 17.87 30.22
N LEU A 73 0.31 17.51 29.93
CA LEU A 73 -0.20 16.16 30.21
C LEU A 73 0.61 15.10 29.46
N PHE A 74 0.92 15.31 28.17
CA PHE A 74 1.76 14.40 27.41
C PHE A 74 3.19 14.35 27.97
N GLY A 75 3.81 15.50 28.30
CA GLY A 75 5.13 15.56 28.92
C GLY A 75 5.21 14.75 30.22
N ARG A 76 4.13 14.72 31.00
CA ARG A 76 4.04 13.90 32.23
C ARG A 76 3.94 12.40 31.99
N LEU A 77 3.49 11.97 30.81
CA LEU A 77 3.47 10.55 30.46
C LEU A 77 4.88 10.03 30.20
N TYR A 78 5.70 10.84 29.53
CA TYR A 78 7.03 10.46 29.10
C TYR A 78 7.93 11.70 29.01
N PRO A 79 8.95 11.85 29.90
CA PRO A 79 9.75 13.07 29.98
C PRO A 79 10.38 13.56 28.67
N PRO A 80 10.85 12.68 27.75
CA PRO A 80 11.38 13.12 26.46
C PRO A 80 10.38 13.86 25.56
N PHE A 81 9.06 13.74 25.81
CA PHE A 81 8.08 14.56 25.10
C PHE A 81 8.21 16.05 25.46
N GLU A 82 8.63 16.40 26.67
CA GLU A 82 8.84 17.79 27.06
C GLU A 82 9.96 18.45 26.24
N GLU A 83 11.08 17.73 26.04
CA GLU A 83 12.19 18.18 25.18
C GLU A 83 11.76 18.29 23.71
N LEU A 84 10.97 17.33 23.22
CA LEU A 84 10.40 17.36 21.88
C LEU A 84 9.52 18.59 21.67
N PHE A 85 8.62 18.88 22.61
CA PHE A 85 7.72 20.03 22.48
C PHE A 85 8.42 21.38 22.63
N ALA A 86 9.53 21.43 23.38
CA ALA A 86 10.37 22.62 23.52
C ALA A 86 11.08 23.03 22.21
N THR A 87 11.19 22.13 21.24
CA THR A 87 11.75 22.44 19.91
C THR A 87 10.87 23.40 19.10
N PHE A 88 9.57 23.44 19.40
CA PHE A 88 8.60 24.31 18.75
C PHE A 88 8.51 25.66 19.48
N GLN A 89 8.85 26.75 18.79
CA GLN A 89 8.81 28.11 19.37
C GLN A 89 7.39 28.61 19.65
N ASP A 90 6.42 28.25 18.81
CA ASP A 90 5.02 28.66 18.94
C ASP A 90 4.17 27.49 19.48
N PRO A 91 3.47 27.65 20.63
CA PRO A 91 2.52 26.67 21.13
C PRO A 91 1.38 26.32 20.15
N GLN A 92 1.05 27.21 19.21
CA GLN A 92 0.05 27.01 18.17
C GLN A 92 0.64 26.56 16.83
N ALA A 93 1.95 26.24 16.78
CA ALA A 93 2.56 25.73 15.57
C ALA A 93 1.83 24.48 15.07
N GLU A 94 1.50 24.45 13.77
CA GLU A 94 0.78 23.32 13.16
C GLU A 94 1.55 22.00 13.33
N GLU A 95 2.87 22.07 13.26
CA GLU A 95 3.78 20.94 13.45
C GLU A 95 3.66 20.35 14.88
N LYS A 96 3.57 21.21 15.90
CA LYS A 96 3.36 20.79 17.29
C LYS A 96 2.01 20.12 17.48
N ILE A 97 0.97 20.64 16.83
CA ILE A 97 -0.37 20.07 16.88
C ILE A 97 -0.41 18.70 16.21
N LEU A 98 0.28 18.55 15.07
CA LEU A 98 0.46 17.25 14.41
C LEU A 98 1.21 16.26 15.30
N GLU A 99 2.22 16.72 16.04
CA GLU A 99 2.98 15.90 16.97
C GLU A 99 2.13 15.40 18.15
N LEU A 100 1.39 16.31 18.79
CA LEU A 100 0.43 15.99 19.85
C LEU A 100 -0.63 14.99 19.38
N MET A 101 -1.13 15.17 18.14
CA MET A 101 -2.07 14.24 17.53
C MET A 101 -1.42 12.87 17.27
N ARG A 102 -0.19 12.83 16.75
CA ARG A 102 0.52 11.57 16.47
C ARG A 102 0.73 10.77 17.75
N ILE A 103 1.22 11.42 18.81
CA ILE A 103 1.40 10.79 20.12
C ILE A 103 0.06 10.34 20.69
N GLY A 104 -0.98 11.19 20.60
CA GLY A 104 -2.34 10.82 21.00
C GLY A 104 -2.87 9.58 20.24
N HIS A 105 -2.52 9.43 18.97
CA HIS A 105 -2.88 8.27 18.16
C HIS A 105 -2.11 7.01 18.55
N GLU A 106 -0.80 7.12 18.75
CA GLU A 106 0.06 6.02 19.23
C GLU A 106 -0.40 5.50 20.60
N LEU A 107 -0.89 6.39 21.46
CA LEU A 107 -1.48 6.07 22.76
C LEU A 107 -2.96 5.62 22.68
N MET A 108 -3.51 5.46 21.47
CA MET A 108 -4.90 5.07 21.21
C MET A 108 -5.95 6.01 21.83
N LEU A 109 -5.60 7.28 22.08
CA LEU A 109 -6.50 8.30 22.62
C LEU A 109 -7.32 8.98 21.50
N CYS A 110 -6.77 9.06 20.30
CA CYS A 110 -7.41 9.64 19.13
C CYS A 110 -7.06 8.92 17.82
N GLY A 111 -7.75 9.25 16.74
CA GLY A 111 -7.47 8.76 15.39
C GLY A 111 -6.35 9.55 14.69
N PRO A 112 -5.82 9.02 13.57
CA PRO A 112 -4.64 9.56 12.89
C PRO A 112 -4.87 10.93 12.22
N ASN A 113 -6.13 11.40 12.12
CA ASN A 113 -6.51 12.67 11.52
C ASN A 113 -7.35 13.55 12.47
N ASP A 114 -7.31 13.28 13.77
CA ASP A 114 -8.13 13.98 14.77
C ASP A 114 -7.50 15.30 15.27
N GLN A 115 -6.96 16.10 14.37
CA GLN A 115 -6.41 17.42 14.72
C GLN A 115 -7.45 18.33 15.38
N ASN A 116 -8.71 18.24 14.95
CA ASN A 116 -9.82 19.00 15.54
C ASN A 116 -10.05 18.66 17.02
N LEU A 117 -9.74 17.43 17.43
CA LEU A 117 -9.81 17.01 18.83
C LEU A 117 -8.71 17.69 19.64
N ILE A 118 -7.48 17.79 19.11
CA ILE A 118 -6.36 18.47 19.76
C ILE A 118 -6.59 19.99 19.80
N LYS A 119 -7.03 20.59 18.69
CA LYS A 119 -7.29 22.04 18.55
C LYS A 119 -8.52 22.51 19.33
N GLY A 120 -9.44 21.63 19.69
CA GLY A 120 -10.66 22.00 20.43
C GLY A 120 -11.86 22.37 19.56
N TYR A 121 -11.88 21.96 18.30
CA TYR A 121 -13.03 22.09 17.39
C TYR A 121 -13.96 20.86 17.41
N GLY A 122 -13.63 19.83 18.17
CA GLY A 122 -14.40 18.59 18.25
C GLY A 122 -15.70 18.71 19.05
N ASN A 123 -16.52 17.66 19.04
CA ASN A 123 -17.69 17.56 19.92
C ASN A 123 -17.26 17.57 21.41
N VAL A 124 -17.91 18.38 22.25
CA VAL A 124 -17.58 18.57 23.68
C VAL A 124 -17.44 17.24 24.42
N LYS A 125 -18.40 16.32 24.28
CA LYS A 125 -18.35 15.00 24.94
C LYS A 125 -17.11 14.20 24.54
N ARG A 126 -16.78 14.23 23.24
CA ARG A 126 -15.58 13.56 22.71
C ARG A 126 -14.30 14.18 23.27
N GLN A 127 -14.26 15.51 23.41
CA GLN A 127 -13.12 16.22 23.99
C GLN A 127 -12.94 15.88 25.47
N LEU A 128 -14.02 15.83 26.26
CA LEU A 128 -13.98 15.46 27.67
C LEU A 128 -13.56 14.00 27.86
N TYR A 129 -14.09 13.08 27.05
CA TYR A 129 -13.67 11.69 27.05
C TYR A 129 -12.17 11.54 26.74
N PHE A 130 -11.65 12.28 25.76
CA PHE A 130 -10.23 12.32 25.45
C PHE A 130 -9.39 12.78 26.66
N PHE A 131 -9.78 13.89 27.31
CA PHE A 131 -9.11 14.35 28.52
C PHE A 131 -9.14 13.32 29.64
N LYS A 132 -10.29 12.66 29.86
CA LYS A 132 -10.45 11.65 30.90
C LYS A 132 -9.49 10.48 30.69
N GLN A 133 -9.44 9.93 29.48
CA GLN A 133 -8.50 8.84 29.17
C GLN A 133 -7.03 9.27 29.37
N LEU A 134 -6.68 10.48 28.93
CA LEU A 134 -5.32 11.00 29.10
C LEU A 134 -4.96 11.19 30.59
N LEU A 135 -5.88 11.74 31.38
CA LEU A 135 -5.72 11.93 32.83
C LEU A 135 -5.63 10.60 33.58
N ASP A 136 -6.42 9.61 33.20
CA ASP A 136 -6.37 8.27 33.77
C ASP A 136 -5.01 7.61 33.50
N LEU A 137 -4.46 7.79 32.28
CA LEU A 137 -3.11 7.33 31.96
C LEU A 137 -2.06 8.03 32.83
N VAL A 138 -2.09 9.37 32.93
CA VAL A 138 -1.17 10.14 33.79
C VAL A 138 -1.23 9.69 35.25
N ARG A 139 -2.43 9.39 35.77
CA ARG A 139 -2.61 8.90 37.14
C ARG A 139 -2.13 7.47 37.35
N SER A 140 -2.36 6.60 36.37
CA SER A 140 -1.95 5.19 36.43
C SER A 140 -0.45 5.02 36.55
N LEU A 141 0.33 5.95 35.99
CA LEU A 141 1.79 5.98 36.08
C LEU A 141 2.27 6.34 37.50
N GLY A 142 1.45 6.99 38.33
CA GLY A 142 1.77 7.30 39.73
C GLY A 142 2.94 8.28 39.92
N PRO A 143 3.07 8.91 41.12
CA PRO A 143 4.18 9.83 41.42
C PRO A 143 5.57 9.17 41.39
N GLY A 144 5.62 7.84 41.52
CA GLY A 144 6.86 7.06 41.50
C GLY A 144 7.46 6.85 40.11
N CYS A 145 6.69 7.04 39.03
CA CYS A 145 7.21 6.98 37.66
C CYS A 145 7.77 8.30 37.15
N ALA A 146 7.69 9.39 37.93
CA ALA A 146 8.33 10.66 37.57
C ALA A 146 9.87 10.55 37.51
N ASN A 147 10.47 9.45 38.00
CA ASN A 147 11.90 9.17 37.92
C ASN A 147 12.24 8.24 36.74
N PHE A 148 11.69 8.48 35.55
CA PHE A 148 12.25 7.94 34.30
C PHE A 148 13.56 8.63 33.87
N SER A 149 14.22 9.36 34.77
CA SER A 149 15.50 10.02 34.49
C SER A 149 16.66 9.04 34.29
N SER A 150 16.46 7.73 34.50
CA SER A 150 17.44 6.72 34.13
C SER A 150 16.82 5.67 33.21
N VAL A 151 17.54 5.41 32.11
CA VAL A 151 17.32 4.28 31.19
C VAL A 151 17.25 2.95 31.98
N GLU A 152 17.89 2.88 33.13
CA GLU A 152 17.87 1.73 34.05
C GLU A 152 16.49 1.46 34.65
N ASN A 153 15.71 2.48 35.03
CA ASN A 153 14.38 2.27 35.61
C ASN A 153 13.37 1.75 34.57
N PHE A 154 13.43 2.27 33.34
CA PHE A 154 12.62 1.76 32.23
C PHE A 154 13.02 0.32 31.88
N ASN A 155 14.32 0.02 31.81
CA ASN A 155 14.81 -1.33 31.56
C ASN A 155 14.42 -2.30 32.68
N ASN A 156 14.39 -1.85 33.94
CA ASN A 156 13.93 -2.66 35.05
C ASN A 156 12.42 -2.93 34.97
N LEU A 157 11.60 -1.91 34.64
CA LEU A 157 10.16 -2.09 34.43
C LEU A 157 9.88 -3.00 33.22
N MET A 158 10.62 -2.85 32.13
CA MET A 158 10.55 -3.71 30.96
C MET A 158 10.89 -5.16 31.33
N LYS A 159 11.97 -5.38 32.10
CA LYS A 159 12.34 -6.71 32.60
C LYS A 159 11.30 -7.28 33.55
N GLU A 160 10.66 -6.47 34.39
CA GLU A 160 9.58 -6.93 35.27
C GLU A 160 8.32 -7.29 34.49
N ASN A 161 7.93 -6.48 33.51
CA ASN A 161 6.84 -6.77 32.59
C ASN A 161 7.14 -8.01 31.75
N GLU A 162 8.37 -8.15 31.25
CA GLU A 162 8.84 -9.34 30.53
C GLU A 162 8.79 -10.58 31.42
N LYS A 163 9.23 -10.48 32.69
CA LYS A 163 9.10 -11.58 33.67
C LYS A 163 7.64 -11.91 33.97
N LEU A 164 6.76 -10.90 34.06
CA LEU A 164 5.34 -11.09 34.34
C LEU A 164 4.64 -11.74 33.14
N LEU A 165 4.93 -11.29 31.92
CA LEU A 165 4.51 -11.94 30.69
C LEU A 165 5.07 -13.35 30.68
N GLN A 166 6.38 -13.55 30.81
CA GLN A 166 6.98 -14.88 30.84
C GLN A 166 6.31 -15.78 31.88
N LYS A 167 5.95 -15.28 33.07
CA LYS A 167 5.19 -16.02 34.09
C LYS A 167 3.78 -16.38 33.63
N LEU A 168 3.03 -15.45 33.02
CA LEU A 168 1.71 -15.70 32.43
C LEU A 168 1.77 -16.73 31.28
N PHE A 169 2.73 -16.55 30.37
CA PHE A 169 2.96 -17.40 29.21
C PHE A 169 3.53 -18.78 29.57
N SER A 170 4.27 -18.91 30.69
CA SER A 170 4.86 -20.17 31.13
C SER A 170 3.92 -21.05 31.96
N SER A 171 2.98 -20.47 32.70
CA SER A 171 2.21 -21.21 33.72
C SER A 171 0.72 -21.34 33.45
N ARG A 172 0.09 -20.40 32.71
CA ARG A 172 -1.38 -20.37 32.58
C ARG A 172 -1.88 -20.39 31.16
N LEU A 173 -1.01 -20.22 30.17
CA LEU A 173 -1.47 -20.08 28.79
C LEU A 173 -1.99 -21.40 28.21
N GLN A 174 -1.45 -22.54 28.62
CA GLN A 174 -2.01 -23.85 28.25
C GLN A 174 -3.36 -24.14 28.92
N GLU A 175 -3.60 -23.60 30.12
CA GLU A 175 -4.89 -23.70 30.83
C GLU A 175 -5.93 -22.71 30.27
N ILE A 176 -5.51 -21.50 29.86
CA ILE A 176 -6.35 -20.46 29.26
C ILE A 176 -6.68 -20.78 27.79
N LEU A 177 -5.80 -21.50 27.08
CA LEU A 177 -6.03 -22.01 25.73
C LEU A 177 -6.70 -23.38 25.71
N ASP A 178 -7.05 -23.95 26.86
CA ASP A 178 -7.87 -25.17 26.88
C ASP A 178 -9.24 -24.82 26.27
N PRO A 179 -9.63 -25.41 25.13
CA PRO A 179 -10.91 -25.11 24.47
C PRO A 179 -12.14 -25.44 25.34
N LYS A 180 -11.95 -26.11 26.49
CA LYS A 180 -13.00 -26.35 27.49
C LYS A 180 -13.24 -25.18 28.44
N LEU A 181 -12.31 -24.24 28.56
CA LEU A 181 -12.43 -23.05 29.40
C LEU A 181 -12.53 -21.83 28.47
N SER A 182 -13.72 -21.57 27.94
CA SER A 182 -13.97 -20.32 27.20
C SER A 182 -13.77 -19.12 28.13
N PRO A 183 -12.73 -18.28 27.96
CA PRO A 183 -12.51 -17.11 28.81
C PRO A 183 -13.24 -15.90 28.22
N LEU A 184 -14.44 -16.12 27.66
CA LEU A 184 -15.28 -15.01 27.21
C LEU A 184 -15.96 -14.41 28.45
N PRO A 185 -15.89 -13.09 28.67
CA PRO A 185 -16.74 -12.42 29.63
C PRO A 185 -18.20 -12.78 29.37
N LEU A 186 -18.96 -13.07 30.43
CA LEU A 186 -20.39 -13.41 30.39
C LEU A 186 -21.23 -12.41 29.55
N ASP A 187 -20.75 -11.17 29.43
CA ASP A 187 -21.38 -10.09 28.66
C ASP A 187 -21.42 -10.36 27.15
N ILE A 188 -20.50 -11.16 26.61
CA ILE A 188 -20.47 -11.49 25.17
C ILE A 188 -21.37 -12.70 24.87
N GLU A 189 -21.60 -13.58 25.84
CA GLU A 189 -22.46 -14.75 25.65
C GLU A 189 -23.94 -14.36 25.48
N CYS A 190 -24.34 -13.22 26.05
CA CYS A 190 -25.68 -12.66 25.86
C CYS A 190 -25.95 -12.26 24.40
N HIS A 191 -24.91 -11.83 23.67
CA HIS A 191 -25.02 -11.44 22.25
C HIS A 191 -24.96 -12.62 21.28
N LEU A 192 -24.44 -13.78 21.70
CA LEU A 192 -24.37 -14.97 20.85
C LEU A 192 -25.64 -15.84 20.89
N LYS A 193 -26.50 -15.65 21.91
CA LYS A 193 -27.79 -16.35 22.04
C LYS A 193 -28.95 -15.64 21.31
N THR A 194 -28.70 -14.52 20.64
CA THR A 194 -29.69 -13.91 19.74
C THR A 194 -29.74 -14.70 18.45
N LYS A 195 -30.65 -15.67 18.44
CA LYS A 195 -31.03 -16.55 17.32
C LYS A 195 -31.70 -15.77 16.18
N GLU A 196 -31.15 -14.62 15.78
CA GLU A 196 -31.65 -13.84 14.67
C GLU A 196 -30.94 -14.23 13.36
N ASN A 197 -31.75 -14.82 12.48
CA ASN A 197 -31.60 -14.77 11.02
C ASN A 197 -30.51 -15.60 10.33
N LEU A 198 -30.23 -16.82 10.82
CA LEU A 198 -29.54 -17.86 10.02
C LEU A 198 -30.18 -18.07 8.64
N LYS A 199 -31.52 -18.03 8.53
CA LYS A 199 -32.25 -18.14 7.25
C LYS A 199 -32.03 -16.94 6.31
N SER A 200 -31.85 -15.73 6.84
CA SER A 200 -31.60 -14.53 6.02
C SER A 200 -30.15 -14.50 5.51
N ARG A 201 -29.20 -15.00 6.31
CA ARG A 201 -27.79 -15.12 5.91
C ARG A 201 -27.60 -16.23 4.87
N GLU A 202 -28.22 -17.38 5.06
CA GLU A 202 -28.13 -18.52 4.14
C GLU A 202 -28.76 -18.21 2.77
N SER A 203 -29.87 -17.47 2.74
CA SER A 203 -30.47 -16.99 1.50
C SER A 203 -29.62 -15.93 0.79
N LYS A 204 -28.93 -15.04 1.52
CA LYS A 204 -27.95 -14.09 0.95
C LYS A 204 -26.72 -14.80 0.38
N VAL A 205 -26.19 -15.80 1.08
CA VAL A 205 -25.05 -16.60 0.62
C VAL A 205 -25.40 -17.39 -0.65
N LYS A 206 -26.59 -17.99 -0.73
CA LYS A 206 -27.09 -18.63 -1.96
C LYS A 206 -27.24 -17.62 -3.11
N LYS A 207 -27.69 -16.40 -2.83
CA LYS A 207 -27.83 -15.33 -3.84
C LYS A 207 -26.47 -14.85 -4.35
N LEU A 208 -25.47 -14.75 -3.48
CA LEU A 208 -24.09 -14.38 -3.84
C LEU A 208 -23.40 -15.51 -4.62
N SER A 209 -23.59 -16.77 -4.22
CA SER A 209 -23.07 -17.93 -4.96
C SER A 209 -23.66 -18.01 -6.37
N LYS A 210 -24.96 -17.73 -6.54
CA LYS A 210 -25.57 -17.67 -7.87
C LYS A 210 -24.96 -16.56 -8.75
N LYS A 211 -24.77 -15.36 -8.20
CA LYS A 211 -24.12 -14.25 -8.91
C LYS A 211 -22.66 -14.53 -9.26
N LEU A 212 -21.93 -15.21 -8.37
CA LEU A 212 -20.54 -15.59 -8.60
C LEU A 212 -20.43 -16.60 -9.74
N ASN A 213 -21.35 -17.57 -9.80
CA ASN A 213 -21.40 -18.54 -10.88
C ASN A 213 -21.77 -17.88 -12.21
N GLU A 214 -22.77 -16.98 -12.24
CA GLU A 214 -23.11 -16.19 -13.44
C GLU A 214 -21.91 -15.34 -13.93
N LEU A 215 -21.16 -14.71 -13.02
CA LEU A 215 -19.94 -13.97 -13.40
C LEU A 215 -18.81 -14.89 -13.89
N THR A 216 -18.71 -16.10 -13.34
CA THR A 216 -17.71 -17.09 -13.76
C THR A 216 -18.02 -17.61 -15.17
N GLU A 217 -19.30 -17.82 -15.48
CA GLU A 217 -19.78 -18.23 -16.81
C GLU A 217 -19.55 -17.13 -17.85
N ILE A 218 -19.82 -15.86 -17.51
CA ILE A 218 -19.50 -14.70 -18.37
C ILE A 218 -17.98 -14.59 -18.61
N LEU A 219 -17.15 -14.86 -17.59
CA LEU A 219 -15.69 -14.85 -17.73
C LEU A 219 -15.18 -16.00 -18.60
N GLU A 220 -15.82 -17.19 -18.56
CA GLU A 220 -15.49 -18.28 -19.46
C GLU A 220 -15.91 -17.98 -20.91
N GLU A 221 -17.08 -17.37 -21.13
CA GLU A 221 -17.47 -16.88 -22.47
C GLU A 221 -16.47 -15.84 -23.00
N LEU A 222 -16.07 -14.86 -22.18
CA LEU A 222 -15.06 -13.86 -22.57
C LEU A 222 -13.67 -14.48 -22.82
N ARG A 223 -13.34 -15.58 -22.15
CA ARG A 223 -12.11 -16.35 -22.37
C ARG A 223 -12.14 -17.06 -23.72
N GLU A 224 -13.28 -17.60 -24.12
CA GLU A 224 -13.48 -18.18 -25.46
C GLU A 224 -13.46 -17.12 -26.57
N PHE A 225 -14.05 -15.93 -26.33
CA PHE A 225 -13.94 -14.80 -27.26
C PHE A 225 -12.51 -14.27 -27.40
N SER A 226 -11.71 -14.31 -26.33
CA SER A 226 -10.30 -13.89 -26.36
C SER A 226 -9.39 -14.88 -27.10
N ALA A 227 -9.75 -16.17 -27.13
CA ALA A 227 -9.03 -17.19 -27.90
C ALA A 227 -9.21 -17.01 -29.43
N LEU A 228 -10.29 -16.33 -29.86
CA LEU A 228 -10.55 -15.98 -31.26
C LEU A 228 -9.89 -14.66 -31.71
N GLN A 229 -9.36 -13.86 -30.79
CA GLN A 229 -8.67 -12.58 -31.09
C GLN A 229 -7.15 -12.74 -31.31
N GLY A 230 -6.68 -13.96 -31.63
CA GLY A 230 -5.28 -14.25 -31.98
C GLY A 230 -4.83 -13.77 -33.37
N LYS A 231 -5.71 -13.14 -34.16
CA LYS A 231 -5.39 -12.57 -35.48
C LYS A 231 -6.00 -11.18 -35.66
N MET A 232 -5.37 -10.15 -35.08
CA MET A 232 -4.98 -8.94 -35.82
C MET A 232 -4.36 -7.87 -34.90
N SER A 233 -3.22 -7.36 -35.38
CA SER A 233 -2.71 -6.00 -35.22
C SER A 233 -2.12 -5.55 -33.88
N SER A 234 -0.80 -5.68 -33.79
CA SER A 234 0.15 -4.55 -33.64
C SER A 234 -0.42 -3.20 -33.18
N LYS A 235 -0.08 -2.80 -31.95
CA LYS A 235 0.36 -1.43 -31.64
C LYS A 235 1.27 -1.42 -30.42
N GLY A 236 2.37 -0.69 -30.53
CA GLY A 236 3.53 -0.78 -29.66
C GLY A 236 3.42 -0.07 -28.30
N SER A 237 4.50 -0.26 -27.55
CA SER A 237 4.89 0.36 -26.28
C SER A 237 4.38 -0.29 -24.97
N SER A 238 5.35 -0.55 -24.08
CA SER A 238 5.29 -0.94 -22.65
C SER A 238 5.35 -2.42 -22.20
N ARG A 239 5.52 -3.44 -23.06
CA ARG A 239 5.67 -4.84 -22.58
C ARG A 239 6.90 -5.07 -21.69
N MET A 240 7.99 -4.34 -21.95
CA MET A 240 9.25 -4.46 -21.19
C MET A 240 9.14 -3.91 -19.76
N GLY A 241 8.38 -2.83 -19.56
CA GLY A 241 8.19 -2.22 -18.23
C GLY A 241 7.32 -3.07 -17.31
N GLN A 242 6.31 -3.74 -17.86
CA GLN A 242 5.44 -4.65 -17.09
C GLN A 242 6.17 -5.92 -16.67
N ALA A 243 7.04 -6.48 -17.54
CA ALA A 243 7.88 -7.62 -17.19
C ALA A 243 8.94 -7.26 -16.13
N PHE A 244 9.54 -6.07 -16.22
CA PHE A 244 10.48 -5.56 -15.22
C PHE A 244 9.79 -5.31 -13.87
N HIS A 245 8.60 -4.71 -13.87
CA HIS A 245 7.81 -4.50 -12.65
C HIS A 245 7.41 -5.82 -11.99
N LEU A 246 6.97 -6.82 -12.78
CA LEU A 246 6.68 -8.16 -12.27
C LEU A 246 7.91 -8.83 -11.67
N THR A 247 9.05 -8.75 -12.36
CA THR A 247 10.32 -9.31 -11.86
C THR A 247 10.76 -8.64 -10.55
N LEU A 248 10.62 -7.32 -10.45
CA LEU A 248 10.92 -6.55 -9.24
C LEU A 248 9.99 -6.96 -8.09
N THR A 249 8.67 -6.98 -8.32
CA THR A 249 7.72 -7.40 -7.28
C THR A 249 7.95 -8.84 -6.83
N LEU A 250 8.28 -9.75 -7.74
CA LEU A 250 8.60 -11.14 -7.40
C LEU A 250 9.89 -11.24 -6.56
N SER A 251 10.89 -10.41 -6.85
CA SER A 251 12.11 -10.32 -6.04
C SER A 251 11.83 -9.77 -4.65
N ASP A 252 11.03 -8.72 -4.53
CA ASP A 252 10.62 -8.13 -3.25
C ASP A 252 9.85 -9.15 -2.39
N PHE A 253 8.92 -9.90 -2.99
CA PHE A 253 8.22 -10.98 -2.31
C PHE A 253 9.16 -12.10 -1.89
N HIS A 254 10.11 -12.49 -2.74
CA HIS A 254 11.12 -13.48 -2.39
C HIS A 254 11.97 -13.04 -1.19
N GLN A 255 12.39 -11.77 -1.16
CA GLN A 255 13.14 -11.20 -0.04
C GLN A 255 12.32 -11.16 1.24
N LEU A 256 11.04 -10.75 1.17
CA LEU A 256 10.13 -10.72 2.31
C LEU A 256 9.92 -12.12 2.89
N ILE A 257 9.66 -13.12 2.02
CA ILE A 257 9.50 -14.52 2.42
C ILE A 257 10.79 -15.06 3.03
N THR A 258 11.94 -14.75 2.42
CA THR A 258 13.25 -15.20 2.94
C THR A 258 13.56 -14.58 4.30
N ALA A 259 13.31 -13.28 4.47
CA ALA A 259 13.47 -12.59 5.75
C ALA A 259 12.52 -13.16 6.81
N PHE A 260 11.26 -13.42 6.45
CA PHE A 260 10.29 -14.06 7.33
C PHE A 260 10.73 -15.47 7.75
N ILE A 261 11.16 -16.31 6.79
CA ILE A 261 11.66 -17.66 7.09
C ILE A 261 12.88 -17.59 8.01
N HIS A 262 13.80 -16.64 7.77
CA HIS A 262 14.97 -16.47 8.61
C HIS A 262 14.61 -16.08 10.05
N ILE A 263 13.71 -15.10 10.23
CA ILE A 263 13.20 -14.71 11.55
C ILE A 263 12.44 -15.87 12.20
N PHE A 264 11.64 -16.60 11.42
CA PHE A 264 10.90 -17.76 11.90
C PHE A 264 11.84 -18.85 12.41
N GLU A 265 12.88 -19.21 11.66
CA GLU A 265 13.85 -20.25 12.03
C GLU A 265 14.78 -19.83 13.19
N THR A 266 15.16 -18.56 13.28
CA THR A 266 16.12 -18.05 14.29
C THR A 266 15.47 -17.66 15.62
N GLU A 267 14.35 -16.95 15.56
CA GLU A 267 13.67 -16.33 16.70
C GLU A 267 12.43 -17.13 17.12
N TRP A 268 11.60 -17.58 16.19
CA TRP A 268 10.27 -18.13 16.51
C TRP A 268 10.23 -19.66 16.63
N ARG A 269 11.14 -20.39 15.97
CA ARG A 269 11.20 -21.86 15.99
C ARG A 269 11.42 -22.41 17.40
N LYS A 270 12.17 -21.70 18.24
CA LYS A 270 12.40 -22.05 19.65
C LYS A 270 11.11 -22.07 20.47
N TYR A 271 10.10 -21.31 20.05
CA TYR A 271 8.81 -21.18 20.73
C TYR A 271 7.67 -21.94 20.02
N SER A 272 7.90 -22.43 18.80
CA SER A 272 6.95 -23.23 18.03
C SER A 272 7.12 -24.73 18.29
N LYS A 273 6.23 -25.34 19.08
CA LYS A 273 6.04 -26.81 19.09
C LYS A 273 5.19 -27.31 17.91
N SER A 274 4.79 -26.44 16.99
CA SER A 274 4.06 -26.85 15.78
C SER A 274 5.03 -27.39 14.73
N SER A 275 4.67 -28.54 14.16
CA SER A 275 5.26 -29.04 12.92
C SER A 275 5.25 -27.94 11.86
N ALA A 276 6.29 -27.91 11.02
CA ALA A 276 6.52 -26.89 10.01
C ALA A 276 5.21 -26.47 9.30
N PRO A 277 4.99 -25.16 9.08
CA PRO A 277 3.79 -24.69 8.38
C PRO A 277 3.69 -25.43 7.04
N ASN A 278 2.58 -26.14 6.83
CA ASN A 278 2.31 -26.80 5.57
C ASN A 278 2.10 -25.69 4.53
N ILE A 279 3.15 -25.40 3.75
CA ILE A 279 3.07 -24.49 2.63
C ILE A 279 2.09 -25.12 1.64
N ASN A 280 0.93 -24.47 1.51
CA ASN A 280 -0.16 -24.89 0.64
C ASN A 280 0.36 -25.28 -0.76
N GLN A 281 -0.18 -26.37 -1.33
CA GLN A 281 0.21 -26.95 -2.64
C GLN A 281 0.21 -25.96 -3.81
N CYS A 282 -0.40 -24.79 -3.64
CA CYS A 282 -0.29 -23.66 -4.58
C CYS A 282 1.17 -23.26 -4.86
N GLY A 283 2.11 -23.40 -3.92
CA GLY A 283 3.52 -23.07 -4.14
C GLY A 283 4.17 -23.90 -5.26
N LEU A 284 3.87 -25.21 -5.33
CA LEU A 284 4.37 -26.10 -6.38
C LEU A 284 3.77 -25.77 -7.75
N LEU A 285 2.50 -25.35 -7.79
CA LEU A 285 1.85 -24.89 -9.02
C LEU A 285 2.48 -23.58 -9.52
N PHE A 286 2.73 -22.61 -8.63
CA PHE A 286 3.40 -21.37 -8.99
C PHE A 286 4.83 -21.61 -9.48
N GLN A 287 5.58 -22.49 -8.81
CA GLN A 287 6.92 -22.88 -9.24
C GLN A 287 6.90 -23.54 -10.63
N SER A 288 5.98 -24.48 -10.87
CA SER A 288 5.82 -25.14 -12.17
C SER A 288 5.48 -24.14 -13.29
N VAL A 289 4.59 -23.17 -13.02
CA VAL A 289 4.24 -22.12 -13.98
C VAL A 289 5.44 -21.20 -14.27
N CYS A 290 6.20 -20.80 -13.24
CA CYS A 290 7.40 -19.99 -13.40
C CYS A 290 8.49 -20.72 -14.19
N GLU A 291 8.73 -22.00 -13.90
CA GLU A 291 9.70 -22.83 -14.63
C GLU A 291 9.29 -22.98 -16.10
N THR A 292 8.02 -23.27 -16.37
CA THR A 292 7.49 -23.40 -17.74
C THR A 292 7.60 -22.08 -18.51
N LEU A 293 7.28 -20.95 -17.88
CA LEU A 293 7.40 -19.62 -18.50
C LEU A 293 8.87 -19.27 -18.79
N THR A 294 9.78 -19.68 -17.91
CA THR A 294 11.22 -19.45 -18.07
C THR A 294 11.78 -20.29 -19.23
N LEU A 295 11.40 -21.56 -19.32
CA LEU A 295 11.71 -22.44 -20.47
C LEU A 295 11.22 -21.83 -21.78
N TYR A 296 9.96 -21.39 -21.82
CA TYR A 296 9.39 -20.72 -23.00
C TYR A 296 10.15 -19.44 -23.37
N SER A 297 10.56 -18.64 -22.39
CA SER A 297 11.35 -17.43 -22.64
C SER A 297 12.74 -17.74 -23.23
N HIS A 298 13.37 -18.83 -22.78
CA HIS A 298 14.64 -19.31 -23.32
C HIS A 298 14.50 -19.84 -24.74
N GLU A 299 13.43 -20.57 -25.04
CA GLU A 299 13.12 -21.02 -26.41
C GLU A 299 12.88 -19.85 -27.36
N LEU A 300 12.10 -18.84 -26.94
CA LEU A 300 11.91 -17.62 -27.74
C LEU A 300 13.22 -16.88 -28.00
N LYS A 301 14.13 -16.85 -27.01
CA LYS A 301 15.45 -16.25 -27.19
C LYS A 301 16.30 -17.06 -28.17
N ALA A 302 16.31 -18.38 -28.07
CA ALA A 302 17.01 -19.26 -29.00
C ALA A 302 16.46 -19.13 -30.44
N ILE A 303 15.13 -19.05 -30.60
CA ILE A 303 14.49 -18.79 -31.90
C ILE A 303 14.89 -17.41 -32.43
N GLY A 304 14.94 -16.38 -31.57
CA GLY A 304 15.43 -15.06 -31.94
C GLY A 304 16.89 -15.07 -32.41
N GLU A 305 17.75 -15.84 -31.76
CA GLU A 305 19.14 -16.04 -32.17
C GLU A 305 19.24 -16.76 -33.52
N VAL A 306 18.44 -17.81 -33.74
CA VAL A 306 18.36 -18.50 -35.04
C VAL A 306 17.90 -17.55 -36.15
N ILE A 307 16.86 -16.75 -35.91
CA ILE A 307 16.37 -15.77 -36.88
C ILE A 307 17.45 -14.72 -37.19
N ASN A 308 18.15 -14.21 -36.16
CA ASN A 308 19.25 -13.27 -36.35
C ASN A 308 20.41 -13.89 -37.13
N THR A 309 20.79 -15.14 -36.84
CA THR A 309 21.83 -15.85 -37.59
C THR A 309 21.41 -16.12 -39.04
N SER A 310 20.14 -16.43 -39.28
CA SER A 310 19.60 -16.59 -40.64
C SER A 310 19.67 -15.27 -41.41
N LYS A 311 19.31 -14.15 -40.77
CA LYS A 311 19.39 -12.84 -41.38
C LYS A 311 20.84 -12.43 -41.68
N MET A 312 21.76 -12.69 -40.75
CA MET A 312 23.20 -12.49 -40.97
C MET A 312 23.71 -13.37 -42.12
N LEU A 313 23.24 -14.62 -42.24
CA LEU A 313 23.60 -15.51 -43.34
C LEU A 313 23.05 -15.00 -44.67
N GLU A 314 21.82 -14.49 -44.71
CA GLU A 314 21.25 -13.86 -45.91
C GLU A 314 22.03 -12.60 -46.32
N GLU A 315 22.46 -11.78 -45.36
CA GLU A 315 23.30 -10.60 -45.62
C GLU A 315 24.70 -10.99 -46.13
N ILE A 316 25.32 -12.03 -45.55
CA ILE A 316 26.61 -12.57 -46.00
C ILE A 316 26.48 -13.20 -47.38
N VAL A 317 25.44 -14.00 -47.64
CA VAL A 317 25.19 -14.60 -48.97
C VAL A 317 24.89 -13.52 -50.01
N GLY A 318 24.17 -12.45 -49.63
CA GLY A 318 23.96 -11.28 -50.48
C GLY A 318 25.28 -10.59 -50.85
N GLN A 319 26.14 -10.31 -49.86
CA GLN A 319 27.46 -9.72 -50.07
C GLN A 319 28.40 -10.64 -50.86
N GLN A 320 28.34 -11.95 -50.64
CA GLN A 320 29.18 -12.93 -51.34
C GLN A 320 28.69 -13.16 -52.77
N LEU A 321 27.39 -13.07 -53.06
CA LEU A 321 26.89 -13.01 -54.43
C LEU A 321 27.42 -11.75 -55.13
N GLU A 322 27.43 -10.61 -54.43
CA GLU A 322 27.91 -9.33 -54.95
C GLU A 322 29.44 -9.33 -55.18
N GLU A 323 30.22 -9.91 -54.26
CA GLU A 323 31.68 -10.11 -54.41
C GLU A 323 32.03 -11.15 -55.49
N VAL A 324 31.26 -12.23 -55.66
CA VAL A 324 31.48 -13.20 -56.75
C VAL A 324 31.17 -12.56 -58.12
N TYR A 325 30.22 -11.62 -58.19
CA TYR A 325 29.93 -10.85 -59.41
C TYR A 325 30.95 -9.73 -59.68
N LEU A 326 31.59 -9.16 -58.66
CA LEU A 326 32.57 -8.06 -58.80
C LEU A 326 34.04 -8.53 -58.83
N GLY A 327 34.35 -9.70 -58.26
CA GLY A 327 35.71 -10.23 -58.10
C GLY A 327 36.19 -11.17 -59.20
N SER A 328 35.29 -11.66 -60.07
CA SER A 328 35.65 -12.54 -61.19
C SER A 328 35.76 -11.78 -62.51
N ASN A 329 36.60 -10.74 -62.54
CA ASN A 329 36.94 -10.02 -63.77
C ASN A 329 38.01 -10.76 -64.62
N ASP A 330 38.11 -12.08 -64.44
CA ASP A 330 38.82 -12.98 -65.33
C ASP A 330 37.82 -14.00 -65.93
N TYR A 331 37.34 -13.66 -67.13
CA TYR A 331 36.60 -14.47 -68.11
C TYR A 331 35.54 -15.49 -67.61
N MET A 332 34.47 -15.04 -66.94
CA MET A 332 33.19 -15.78 -66.95
C MET A 332 32.21 -15.18 -67.96
N MET A 333 32.40 -15.50 -69.23
CA MET A 333 31.35 -15.33 -70.25
C MET A 333 30.13 -16.15 -69.83
N THR A 334 28.99 -15.50 -69.59
CA THR A 334 27.74 -16.16 -69.18
C THR A 334 27.35 -17.25 -70.18
N LEU A 335 26.78 -18.36 -69.73
CA LEU A 335 26.37 -19.50 -70.58
C LEU A 335 25.55 -19.05 -71.80
N ALA A 336 24.70 -18.03 -71.63
CA ALA A 336 23.91 -17.42 -72.70
C ALA A 336 24.78 -16.81 -73.82
N SER A 337 25.89 -16.15 -73.47
CA SER A 337 26.82 -15.57 -74.44
C SER A 337 27.55 -16.64 -75.25
N LYS A 338 28.02 -17.72 -74.60
CA LYS A 338 28.61 -18.88 -75.32
C LYS A 338 27.60 -19.59 -76.20
N MET A 339 26.37 -19.76 -75.74
CA MET A 339 25.28 -20.35 -76.54
C MET A 339 25.00 -19.53 -77.80
N GLU A 340 25.00 -18.21 -77.71
CA GLU A 340 24.78 -17.31 -78.86
C GLU A 340 25.97 -17.32 -79.81
N GLU A 341 27.21 -17.33 -79.30
CA GLU A 341 28.41 -17.44 -80.13
C GLU A 341 28.44 -18.76 -80.92
N LEU A 342 28.06 -19.87 -80.28
CA LEU A 342 27.96 -21.19 -80.91
C LEU A 342 26.85 -21.22 -81.97
N ARG A 343 25.73 -20.52 -81.72
CA ARG A 343 24.64 -20.35 -82.67
C ARG A 343 25.05 -19.51 -83.88
N GLN A 344 25.84 -18.45 -83.68
CA GLN A 344 26.39 -17.61 -84.75
C GLN A 344 27.42 -18.36 -85.59
N LYS A 345 28.37 -19.07 -84.96
CA LYS A 345 29.33 -19.93 -85.68
C LYS A 345 28.63 -20.99 -86.52
N HIS A 346 27.61 -21.66 -85.98
CA HIS A 346 26.85 -22.65 -86.73
C HIS A 346 26.02 -22.06 -87.89
N LYS A 347 25.59 -20.79 -87.81
CA LYS A 347 24.99 -20.08 -88.96
C LYS A 347 26.02 -19.79 -90.05
N LEU A 348 27.22 -19.32 -89.68
CA LEU A 348 28.34 -19.09 -90.59
C LEU A 348 28.80 -20.36 -91.32
N PHE A 349 28.76 -21.53 -90.67
CA PHE A 349 29.10 -22.81 -91.29
C PHE A 349 28.01 -23.38 -92.22
N LYS A 350 26.77 -22.84 -92.18
CA LYS A 350 25.66 -23.29 -93.02
C LYS A 350 25.45 -22.42 -94.27
N GLU A 351 26.20 -21.35 -94.45
CA GLU A 351 26.14 -20.51 -95.64
C GLU A 351 27.13 -21.01 -96.71
N PRO A 352 26.68 -21.30 -97.95
CA PRO A 352 27.55 -21.78 -99.03
C PRO A 352 28.48 -20.67 -99.55
N PRO A 353 29.74 -20.96 -99.88
CA PRO A 353 30.71 -19.94 -100.30
C PRO A 353 30.37 -19.34 -101.67
N GLN A 354 30.15 -18.02 -101.73
CA GLN A 354 30.10 -17.24 -102.97
C GLN A 354 31.52 -16.99 -103.51
N LYS A 355 31.70 -17.26 -104.81
CA LYS A 355 32.97 -17.12 -105.54
C LYS A 355 33.40 -15.64 -105.68
N PRO A 356 34.70 -15.35 -105.68
CA PRO A 356 35.23 -14.00 -105.90
C PRO A 356 35.16 -13.60 -107.39
N ASN A 357 34.66 -12.40 -107.68
CA ASN A 357 34.74 -11.78 -109.00
C ASN A 357 36.13 -11.17 -109.20
N GLU A 358 36.89 -11.72 -110.15
CA GLU A 358 38.12 -11.15 -110.67
C GLU A 358 37.83 -9.82 -111.39
N SER A 359 38.64 -8.81 -111.09
CA SER A 359 38.88 -7.69 -112.00
C SER A 359 40.06 -8.05 -112.89
N LYS A 360 39.87 -7.97 -114.22
CA LYS A 360 40.97 -7.87 -115.18
C LYS A 360 40.76 -6.65 -116.08
N SER A 361 41.77 -5.79 -116.05
CA SER A 361 42.05 -4.75 -117.02
C SER A 361 42.52 -5.33 -118.36
N GLY A 362 42.12 -4.70 -119.46
CA GLY A 362 42.92 -4.46 -120.66
C GLY A 362 43.10 -5.62 -121.66
N SER A 363 42.43 -5.54 -122.81
CA SER A 363 42.99 -4.99 -124.06
C SER A 363 41.91 -4.86 -125.13
#